data_AF-A0A1J4SQ20-F1
#
_entry.id   AF-A0A1J4SQ20-F1
#
_cell.length_a   1.000
_cell.length_b   1.000
_cell.length_c   1.000
_cell.angle_alpha   90.00
_cell.angle_beta   90.00
_cell.angle_gamma   90.00
#
_symmetry.space_group_name_H-M   'P 1'
#
loop_
_entity.id
_entity.type
_entity.pdbx_description
1 polymer ?
#
loop_
_entity_poly.entity_id
_entity_poly.type
_entity_poly.pdbx_seq_one_letter_code
_entity_poly.pdbx_strand_id
1 'polypeptide(L)'
;MGNADWSLDLLERDLAAGFALLGQAERSGSLGPGESQVLADGVLRCMNGALMKVSESLDAQARLRRELTQTREEMARAQASQSVRIQGLEAEIAALRADLEAERRRGAQSLPRATMSDCAEQAPAEAHLTRPLVLRSGQGDFLGVADGQGRALNLAGLLRLVEHSHRVHADRVVATCWERLGSEWCLSVTITGPRPCGYVLATRSQLTPNGNHVTQLAQMRVDGRAVPQEFVARMFRQLRDAFQE
;
A
#
# COMPACT_ATOMS: atom_id res chain seq x y z
N MET A 1 -43.73 20.77 11.20
CA MET A 1 -44.56 19.54 11.34
C MET A 1 -45.34 19.69 12.63
N GLY A 2 -46.67 19.79 12.54
CA GLY A 2 -47.52 20.21 13.65
C GLY A 2 -47.61 19.15 14.75
N ASN A 3 -47.22 19.53 15.96
CA ASN A 3 -47.63 18.83 17.18
C ASN A 3 -49.13 19.07 17.34
N ALA A 4 -49.95 18.06 17.01
CA ALA A 4 -51.30 18.03 17.50
C ALA A 4 -51.22 17.67 18.99
N ASP A 5 -51.22 18.68 19.85
CA ASP A 5 -51.39 18.51 21.29
C ASP A 5 -52.82 18.04 21.55
N TRP A 6 -53.03 16.73 21.40
CA TRP A 6 -54.22 16.06 21.90
C TRP A 6 -54.14 16.08 23.42
N SER A 7 -54.70 17.12 24.05
CA SER A 7 -54.88 17.14 25.50
C SER A 7 -55.79 15.99 25.91
N LEU A 8 -55.40 15.27 26.97
CA LEU A 8 -56.17 14.19 27.58
C LEU A 8 -57.63 14.63 27.85
N ASP A 9 -57.82 15.88 28.28
CA ASP A 9 -59.11 16.48 28.60
C ASP A 9 -60.04 16.60 27.37
N LEU A 10 -59.46 16.82 26.18
CA LEU A 10 -60.22 16.95 24.94
C LEU A 10 -60.76 15.59 24.48
N LEU A 11 -59.91 14.56 24.61
CA LEU A 11 -60.26 13.17 24.35
C LEU A 11 -61.33 12.65 25.30
N GLU A 12 -61.22 12.99 26.59
CA GLU A 12 -62.23 12.60 27.60
C GLU A 12 -63.60 13.23 27.28
N ARG A 13 -63.61 14.51 26.89
CA ARG A 13 -64.84 15.24 26.57
C ARG A 13 -65.53 14.70 25.31
N ASP A 14 -64.77 14.40 24.26
CA ASP A 14 -65.31 13.85 23.01
C ASP A 14 -65.80 12.41 23.17
N LEU A 15 -65.10 11.59 23.95
CA LEU A 15 -65.54 10.23 24.27
C LEU A 15 -66.83 10.26 25.11
N ALA A 16 -66.89 11.11 26.14
CA ALA A 16 -68.08 11.27 26.96
C ALA A 16 -69.29 11.73 26.11
N ALA A 17 -69.07 12.65 25.17
CA ALA A 17 -70.11 13.09 24.23
C ALA A 17 -70.58 11.96 23.30
N GLY A 18 -69.65 11.15 22.78
CA GLY A 18 -69.97 9.99 21.92
C GLY A 18 -70.79 8.92 22.64
N PHE A 19 -70.43 8.57 23.89
CA PHE A 19 -71.20 7.62 24.70
C PHE A 19 -72.57 8.17 25.10
N ALA A 20 -72.68 9.48 25.36
CA ALA A 20 -73.97 10.13 25.62
C ALA A 20 -74.91 10.06 24.41
N LEU A 21 -74.38 10.23 23.19
CA LEU A 21 -75.14 10.10 21.94
C LEU A 21 -75.63 8.66 21.70
N LEU A 22 -74.81 7.65 22.02
CA LEU A 22 -75.22 6.25 21.95
C LEU A 22 -76.37 5.93 22.91
N GLY A 23 -76.32 6.43 24.14
CA GLY A 23 -77.41 6.30 25.12
C GLY A 23 -78.66 7.12 24.78
N GLN A 24 -78.54 8.12 23.91
CA GLN A 24 -79.67 8.89 23.38
C GLN A 24 -80.32 8.18 22.18
N ALA A 25 -79.52 7.52 21.33
CA ALA A 25 -79.98 6.72 20.19
C ALA A 25 -80.77 5.47 20.61
N GLU A 26 -80.42 4.87 21.75
CA GLU A 26 -81.19 3.78 22.35
C GLU A 26 -82.54 4.25 22.91
N ARG A 27 -82.55 5.43 23.55
CA ARG A 27 -83.78 6.06 24.06
C ARG A 27 -84.75 6.53 22.96
N SER A 28 -84.23 6.86 21.78
CA SER A 28 -85.04 7.22 20.62
C SER A 28 -85.52 6.02 19.80
N GLY A 29 -85.18 4.78 20.21
CA GLY A 29 -85.57 3.55 19.52
C GLY A 29 -84.80 3.25 18.23
N SER A 30 -83.71 3.99 17.96
CA SER A 30 -82.83 3.76 16.81
C SER A 30 -81.88 2.57 17.02
N LEU A 31 -81.68 2.16 18.26
CA LEU A 31 -80.91 0.98 18.66
C LEU A 31 -81.80 0.11 19.56
N GLY A 32 -81.63 -1.21 19.46
CA GLY A 32 -82.29 -2.17 20.33
C GLY A 32 -81.79 -2.07 21.79
N PRO A 33 -82.62 -2.47 22.78
CA PRO A 33 -82.21 -2.45 24.18
C PRO A 33 -80.97 -3.34 24.40
N GLY A 34 -79.90 -2.75 24.93
CA GLY A 34 -78.61 -3.40 25.18
C GLY A 34 -77.58 -3.27 24.04
N GLU A 35 -77.95 -2.78 22.85
CA GLU A 35 -77.01 -2.62 21.73
C GLU A 35 -75.99 -1.50 21.96
N SER A 36 -76.38 -0.44 22.67
CA SER A 36 -75.48 0.66 23.05
C SER A 36 -74.35 0.17 23.95
N GLN A 37 -74.65 -0.75 24.85
CA GLN A 37 -73.71 -1.35 25.79
C GLN A 37 -72.73 -2.30 25.09
N VAL A 38 -73.22 -3.10 24.14
CA VAL A 38 -72.35 -3.97 23.32
C VAL A 38 -71.40 -3.15 22.45
N LEU A 39 -71.86 -2.04 21.86
CA LEU A 39 -71.01 -1.12 21.11
C LEU A 39 -69.98 -0.45 22.01
N ALA A 40 -70.38 0.00 23.20
CA ALA A 40 -69.47 0.61 24.16
C ALA A 40 -68.39 -0.37 24.64
N ASP A 41 -68.76 -1.60 24.95
CA ASP A 41 -67.83 -2.68 25.32
C ASP A 41 -66.87 -3.01 24.17
N GLY A 42 -67.35 -2.98 22.93
CA GLY A 42 -66.52 -3.15 21.73
C GLY A 42 -65.48 -2.05 21.57
N VAL A 43 -65.87 -0.78 21.75
CA VAL A 43 -64.96 0.38 21.70
C VAL A 43 -63.92 0.30 22.82
N LEU A 44 -64.33 0.00 24.05
CA LEU A 44 -63.40 -0.15 25.19
C LEU A 44 -62.41 -1.29 24.97
N ARG A 45 -62.87 -2.43 24.40
CA ARG A 45 -61.99 -3.55 24.04
C ARG A 45 -60.96 -3.14 22.98
N CYS A 46 -61.37 -2.39 21.96
CA CYS A 46 -60.48 -1.86 20.93
C CYS A 46 -59.47 -0.85 21.49
N MET A 47 -59.91 0.06 22.37
CA MET A 47 -59.03 1.03 23.03
C MET A 47 -58.01 0.33 23.93
N ASN A 48 -58.43 -0.67 24.70
CA ASN A 48 -57.51 -1.44 25.53
C ASN A 48 -56.47 -2.19 24.67
N GLY A 49 -56.90 -2.78 23.55
CA GLY A 49 -55.99 -3.39 22.58
C GLY A 49 -55.02 -2.38 21.94
N ALA A 50 -55.48 -1.16 21.66
CA ALA A 50 -54.64 -0.10 21.13
C ALA A 50 -53.62 0.40 22.17
N LEU A 51 -54.02 0.57 23.43
CA LEU A 51 -53.13 0.96 24.53
C LEU A 51 -52.06 -0.09 24.79
N MET A 52 -52.41 -1.38 24.74
CA MET A 52 -51.43 -2.46 24.84
C MET A 52 -50.40 -2.39 23.71
N LYS A 53 -50.84 -2.18 22.45
CA LYS A 53 -49.92 -2.00 21.31
C LYS A 53 -49.05 -0.75 21.44
N VAL A 54 -49.59 0.35 21.96
CA VAL A 54 -48.82 1.56 22.23
C VAL A 54 -47.79 1.30 23.32
N SER A 55 -48.15 0.60 24.40
CA SER A 55 -47.22 0.21 25.46
C SER A 55 -46.09 -0.67 24.91
N GLU A 56 -46.42 -1.71 24.15
CA GLU A 56 -45.43 -2.58 23.48
C GLU A 56 -44.52 -1.79 22.53
N SER A 57 -45.08 -0.82 21.80
CA SER A 57 -44.32 0.06 20.91
C SER A 57 -43.36 0.97 21.69
N LEU A 58 -43.80 1.54 22.81
CA LEU A 58 -42.95 2.36 23.67
C LEU A 58 -41.82 1.53 24.31
N ASP A 59 -42.11 0.30 24.73
CA ASP A 59 -41.09 -0.62 25.23
C ASP A 59 -40.07 -0.99 24.15
N ALA A 60 -40.53 -1.23 22.91
CA ALA A 60 -39.65 -1.45 21.77
C ALA A 60 -38.79 -0.22 21.46
N GLN A 61 -39.35 0.99 21.49
CA GLN A 61 -38.62 2.24 21.32
C GLN A 61 -37.57 2.45 22.43
N ALA A 62 -37.89 2.11 23.69
CA ALA A 62 -36.96 2.20 24.80
C ALA A 62 -35.80 1.19 24.67
N ARG A 63 -36.05 0.00 24.10
CA ARG A 63 -34.99 -0.96 23.76
C ARG A 63 -34.08 -0.41 22.66
N LEU A 64 -34.65 0.06 21.55
CA LEU A 64 -33.89 0.63 20.44
C LEU A 64 -33.04 1.82 20.87
N ARG A 65 -33.56 2.70 21.73
CA ARG A 65 -32.79 3.82 22.28
C ARG A 65 -31.57 3.35 23.08
N ARG A 66 -31.72 2.29 23.88
CA ARG A 66 -30.61 1.70 24.64
C ARG A 66 -29.56 1.06 23.74
N GLU A 67 -29.99 0.34 22.70
CA GLU A 67 -29.08 -0.24 21.71
C GLU A 67 -28.33 0.85 20.92
N LEU A 68 -29.01 1.94 20.56
CA LEU A 68 -28.37 3.08 19.90
C LEU A 68 -27.34 3.80 20.80
N THR A 69 -27.61 3.92 22.10
CA THR A 69 -26.60 4.48 23.03
C THR A 69 -25.42 3.53 23.17
N GLN A 70 -25.67 2.23 23.32
CA GLN A 70 -24.61 1.23 23.45
C GLN A 70 -23.72 1.18 22.20
N THR A 71 -24.31 1.12 21.01
CA THR A 71 -23.56 1.09 19.74
C THR A 71 -22.75 2.36 19.52
N ARG A 72 -23.27 3.54 19.91
CA ARG A 72 -22.51 4.79 19.88
C ARG A 72 -21.32 4.77 20.82
N GLU A 73 -21.47 4.22 22.02
CA GLU A 73 -20.36 4.08 22.99
C GLU A 73 -19.31 3.07 22.51
N GLU A 74 -19.72 1.97 21.90
CA GLU A 74 -18.82 0.98 21.29
C GLU A 74 -18.06 1.60 20.10
N MET A 75 -18.74 2.34 19.23
CA MET A 75 -18.12 3.05 18.12
C MET A 75 -17.12 4.10 18.60
N ALA A 76 -17.45 4.89 19.64
CA ALA A 76 -16.55 5.87 20.22
C ALA A 76 -15.28 5.21 20.81
N ARG A 77 -15.44 4.08 21.52
CA ARG A 77 -14.30 3.29 22.04
C ARG A 77 -13.44 2.73 20.92
N ALA A 78 -14.05 2.18 19.87
CA ALA A 78 -13.32 1.67 18.71
C ALA A 78 -12.54 2.79 18.02
N GLN A 79 -13.17 3.94 17.76
CA GLN A 79 -12.51 5.11 17.17
C GLN A 79 -11.33 5.61 18.01
N ALA A 80 -11.47 5.67 19.34
CA ALA A 80 -10.38 6.05 20.23
C ALA A 80 -9.22 5.05 20.19
N SER A 81 -9.51 3.74 20.17
CA SER A 81 -8.46 2.72 20.05
C SER A 81 -7.74 2.79 18.70
N GLN A 82 -8.47 3.06 17.62
CA GLN A 82 -7.94 3.19 16.28
C GLN A 82 -7.08 4.45 16.13
N SER A 83 -7.50 5.58 16.70
CA SER A 83 -6.70 6.82 16.65
C SER A 83 -5.38 6.67 17.38
N VAL A 84 -5.37 6.02 18.55
CA VAL A 84 -4.12 5.68 19.27
C VAL A 84 -3.24 4.76 18.45
N ARG A 85 -3.81 3.74 17.79
CA ARG A 85 -3.03 2.83 16.92
C ARG A 85 -2.44 3.55 15.71
N ILE A 86 -3.20 4.44 15.08
CA ILE A 86 -2.73 5.26 13.95
C ILE A 86 -1.58 6.16 14.41
N GLN A 87 -1.73 6.89 15.51
CA GLN A 87 -0.67 7.75 16.06
C GLN A 87 0.60 6.95 16.38
N GLY A 88 0.46 5.74 16.93
CA GLY A 88 1.59 4.84 17.17
C GLY A 88 2.31 4.42 15.90
N LEU A 89 1.56 4.03 14.86
CA LEU A 89 2.13 3.66 13.56
C LEU A 89 2.77 4.86 12.84
N GLU A 90 2.17 6.05 12.94
CA GLU A 90 2.74 7.29 12.39
C GLU A 90 4.06 7.65 13.07
N ALA A 91 4.13 7.51 14.40
CA ALA A 91 5.37 7.70 15.15
C ALA A 91 6.44 6.66 14.77
N GLU A 92 6.06 5.40 14.59
CA GLU A 92 6.96 4.33 14.13
C GLU A 92 7.48 4.60 12.71
N ILE A 93 6.62 5.01 11.78
CA ILE A 93 7.01 5.39 10.42
C ILE A 93 7.95 6.60 10.46
N ALA A 94 7.69 7.59 11.30
CA ALA A 94 8.56 8.75 11.45
C ALA A 94 9.94 8.35 11.99
N ALA A 95 10.00 7.46 12.99
CA ALA A 95 11.24 6.93 13.53
C ALA A 95 12.02 6.14 12.48
N LEU A 96 11.37 5.20 11.78
CA LEU A 96 12.00 4.41 10.71
C LEU A 96 12.50 5.27 9.55
N ARG A 97 11.77 6.34 9.19
CA ARG A 97 12.24 7.30 8.19
C ARG A 97 13.48 8.06 8.66
N ALA A 98 13.49 8.49 9.92
CA ALA A 98 14.66 9.16 10.50
C ALA A 98 15.88 8.23 10.57
N ASP A 99 15.70 6.96 10.95
CA ASP A 99 16.76 5.95 10.98
C ASP A 99 17.28 5.67 9.58
N LEU A 100 16.38 5.49 8.61
CA LEU A 100 16.75 5.26 7.22
C LEU A 100 17.47 6.47 6.62
N GLU A 101 17.08 7.69 6.96
CA GLU A 101 17.82 8.90 6.60
C GLU A 101 19.20 8.96 7.29
N ALA A 102 19.30 8.59 8.57
CA ALA A 102 20.55 8.55 9.30
C ALA A 102 21.52 7.52 8.69
N GLU A 103 21.03 6.33 8.35
CA GLU A 103 21.80 5.31 7.64
C GLU A 103 22.15 5.74 6.22
N ARG A 104 21.26 6.44 5.50
CA ARG A 104 21.60 7.05 4.20
C ARG A 104 22.67 8.12 4.34
N ARG A 105 22.64 8.95 5.39
CA ARG A 105 23.68 9.96 5.65
C ARG A 105 25.00 9.31 6.02
N ARG A 106 24.98 8.27 6.87
CA ARG A 106 26.17 7.48 7.23
C ARG A 106 26.75 6.78 6.00
N GLY A 107 25.88 6.21 5.16
CA GLY A 107 26.22 5.65 3.86
C GLY A 107 26.81 6.69 2.91
N ALA A 108 26.22 7.88 2.79
CA ALA A 108 26.71 8.98 1.95
C ALA A 108 27.97 9.69 2.49
N GLN A 109 28.30 9.48 3.77
CA GLN A 109 29.59 9.88 4.34
C GLN A 109 30.65 8.78 4.17
N SER A 110 30.22 7.52 4.02
CA SER A 110 31.08 6.36 3.77
C SER A 110 31.29 6.06 2.27
N LEU A 111 30.42 6.60 1.41
CA LEU A 111 30.45 6.57 -0.05
C LEU A 111 30.37 8.04 -0.52
N PRO A 112 31.39 8.61 -1.16
CA PRO A 112 31.30 9.97 -1.69
C PRO A 112 30.08 10.06 -2.62
N ARG A 113 29.24 11.06 -2.36
CA ARG A 113 27.93 11.32 -2.98
C ARG A 113 28.09 11.92 -4.37
N ALA A 114 27.92 11.15 -5.45
CA ALA A 114 27.54 11.72 -6.75
C ALA A 114 26.01 11.94 -6.77
N THR A 115 25.61 13.20 -6.86
CA THR A 115 24.24 13.61 -7.15
C THR A 115 23.87 13.19 -8.57
N MET A 116 22.62 12.78 -8.84
CA MET A 116 22.15 12.44 -10.20
C MET A 116 22.34 13.57 -11.24
N SER A 117 22.59 14.80 -10.80
CA SER A 117 22.94 15.94 -11.67
C SER A 117 24.41 15.93 -12.12
N ASP A 118 25.30 15.21 -11.44
CA ASP A 118 26.73 15.07 -11.80
C ASP A 118 27.02 13.77 -12.58
N CYS A 119 26.03 12.87 -12.68
CA CYS A 119 26.14 11.58 -13.39
C CYS A 119 26.51 11.71 -14.88
N ALA A 120 26.31 12.89 -15.48
CA ALA A 120 26.62 13.14 -16.90
C ALA A 120 28.08 13.57 -17.15
N GLU A 121 28.80 14.09 -16.15
CA GLU A 121 30.10 14.74 -16.38
C GLU A 121 31.32 13.83 -16.17
N GLN A 122 31.15 12.67 -15.54
CA GLN A 122 32.28 11.77 -15.23
C GLN A 122 32.03 10.35 -15.77
N ALA A 123 32.07 10.20 -17.09
CA ALA A 123 32.27 8.89 -17.70
C ALA A 123 33.74 8.45 -17.52
N PRO A 124 34.00 7.14 -17.31
CA PRO A 124 35.37 6.63 -17.36
C PRO A 124 36.01 6.90 -18.71
N ALA A 125 37.33 7.10 -18.72
CA ALA A 125 38.08 7.28 -19.97
C ALA A 125 37.82 6.11 -20.94
N GLU A 126 37.80 6.39 -22.24
CA GLU A 126 37.48 5.41 -23.28
C GLU A 126 38.34 4.14 -23.19
N ALA A 127 39.61 4.27 -22.82
CA ALA A 127 40.50 3.13 -22.60
C ALA A 127 39.98 2.16 -21.52
N HIS A 128 39.31 2.64 -20.48
CA HIS A 128 38.71 1.80 -19.44
C HIS A 128 37.49 1.03 -19.97
N LEU A 129 36.74 1.62 -20.89
CA LEU A 129 35.54 1.03 -21.48
C LEU A 129 35.86 -0.02 -22.55
N THR A 130 36.97 0.14 -23.26
CA THR A 130 37.36 -0.71 -24.41
C THR A 130 38.26 -1.88 -24.03
N ARG A 131 38.95 -1.80 -22.88
CA ARG A 131 39.79 -2.89 -22.35
C ARG A 131 38.99 -4.17 -22.08
N PRO A 132 39.62 -5.36 -22.22
CA PRO A 132 39.00 -6.63 -21.87
C PRO A 132 38.48 -6.64 -20.43
N LEU A 133 37.22 -7.02 -20.26
CA LEU A 133 36.60 -7.22 -18.96
C LEU A 133 37.05 -8.57 -18.39
N VAL A 134 37.57 -8.54 -17.18
CA VAL A 134 38.03 -9.74 -16.48
C VAL A 134 37.41 -9.85 -15.09
N LEU A 135 37.23 -11.09 -14.65
CA LEU A 135 36.85 -11.45 -13.30
C LEU A 135 38.05 -12.06 -12.57
N ARG A 136 38.07 -12.00 -11.24
CA ARG A 136 39.03 -12.78 -10.47
C ARG A 136 38.42 -14.12 -10.10
N SER A 137 39.19 -15.20 -10.26
CA SER A 137 38.82 -16.49 -9.68
C SER A 137 39.07 -16.48 -8.17
N GLY A 138 38.45 -17.43 -7.44
CA GLY A 138 38.75 -17.65 -6.03
C GLY A 138 40.22 -18.02 -5.76
N GLN A 139 40.94 -18.51 -6.78
CA GLN A 139 42.38 -18.84 -6.73
C GLN A 139 43.27 -17.64 -7.10
N GLY A 140 42.69 -16.50 -7.49
CA GLY A 140 43.41 -15.26 -7.78
C GLY A 140 43.70 -15.01 -9.26
N ASP A 141 43.39 -15.95 -10.16
CA ASP A 141 43.60 -15.85 -11.60
C ASP A 141 42.60 -14.89 -12.28
N PHE A 142 42.99 -14.36 -13.44
CA PHE A 142 42.12 -13.53 -14.27
C PHE A 142 41.34 -14.39 -15.26
N LEU A 143 40.02 -14.38 -15.13
CA LEU A 143 39.11 -15.01 -16.07
C LEU A 143 38.57 -13.95 -17.03
N GLY A 144 38.94 -14.06 -18.31
CA GLY A 144 38.37 -13.23 -19.36
C GLY A 144 36.89 -13.54 -19.56
N VAL A 145 36.08 -12.50 -19.71
CA VAL A 145 34.67 -12.65 -20.12
C VAL A 145 34.61 -12.55 -21.64
N ALA A 146 33.93 -13.50 -22.28
CA ALA A 146 33.72 -13.50 -23.72
C ALA A 146 32.29 -13.08 -24.08
N ASP A 147 32.12 -12.42 -25.22
CA ASP A 147 30.81 -12.19 -25.83
C ASP A 147 30.29 -13.43 -26.58
N GLY A 148 29.08 -13.35 -27.13
CA GLY A 148 28.47 -14.46 -27.89
C GLY A 148 29.25 -14.88 -29.14
N GLN A 149 30.14 -14.02 -29.65
CA GLN A 149 31.01 -14.29 -30.81
C GLN A 149 32.39 -14.83 -30.40
N GLY A 150 32.62 -15.07 -29.10
CA GLY A 150 33.88 -15.56 -28.58
C GLY A 150 34.98 -14.50 -28.48
N ARG A 151 34.66 -13.21 -28.68
CA ARG A 151 35.60 -12.10 -28.50
C ARG A 151 35.61 -11.67 -27.05
N ALA A 152 36.68 -11.02 -26.60
CA ALA A 152 36.73 -10.47 -25.24
C ALA A 152 35.65 -9.40 -25.05
N LEU A 153 34.73 -9.63 -24.10
CA LEU A 153 33.73 -8.66 -23.70
C LEU A 153 34.45 -7.49 -23.02
N ASN A 154 34.06 -6.26 -23.37
CA ASN A 154 34.50 -5.05 -22.69
C ASN A 154 33.29 -4.31 -22.10
N LEU A 155 33.52 -3.29 -21.26
CA LEU A 155 32.43 -2.56 -20.63
C LEU A 155 31.54 -1.82 -21.64
N ALA A 156 32.13 -1.30 -22.72
CA ALA A 156 31.35 -0.72 -23.82
C ALA A 156 30.42 -1.75 -24.49
N GLY A 157 30.87 -2.99 -24.64
CA GLY A 157 30.08 -4.11 -25.11
C GLY A 157 28.95 -4.44 -24.14
N LEU A 158 29.25 -4.51 -22.84
CA LEU A 158 28.24 -4.75 -21.81
C LEU A 158 27.15 -3.67 -21.79
N LEU A 159 27.52 -2.39 -21.87
CA LEU A 159 26.56 -1.28 -21.94
C LEU A 159 25.65 -1.39 -23.15
N ARG A 160 26.23 -1.63 -24.34
CA ARG A 160 25.45 -1.83 -25.57
C ARG A 160 24.46 -2.98 -25.46
N LEU A 161 24.82 -4.05 -24.73
CA LEU A 161 23.93 -5.19 -24.50
C LEU A 161 22.76 -4.83 -23.59
N VAL A 162 23.03 -4.10 -22.51
CA VAL A 162 21.98 -3.60 -21.60
C VAL A 162 21.03 -2.67 -22.37
N GLU A 163 21.57 -1.75 -23.18
CA GLU A 163 20.78 -0.85 -24.04
C GLU A 163 20.01 -1.60 -25.14
N HIS A 164 20.56 -2.68 -25.70
CA HIS A 164 19.87 -3.50 -26.69
C HIS A 164 18.68 -4.25 -26.08
N SER A 165 18.81 -4.76 -24.86
CA SER A 165 17.73 -5.44 -24.15
C SER A 165 16.50 -4.54 -23.91
N HIS A 166 16.72 -3.23 -23.75
CA HIS A 166 15.66 -2.22 -23.71
C HIS A 166 14.91 -2.12 -25.04
N ARG A 167 15.62 -2.10 -26.17
CA ARG A 167 14.99 -1.97 -27.51
C ARG A 167 14.08 -3.15 -27.85
N VAL A 168 14.41 -4.35 -27.36
CA VAL A 168 13.62 -5.57 -27.58
C VAL A 168 12.39 -5.63 -26.67
N HIS A 169 12.44 -5.01 -25.49
CA HIS A 169 11.36 -5.01 -24.50
C HIS A 169 10.88 -3.59 -24.19
N ALA A 170 9.91 -3.11 -24.97
CA ALA A 170 9.36 -1.74 -24.87
C ALA A 170 8.81 -1.35 -23.48
N ASP A 171 8.46 -2.33 -22.64
CA ASP A 171 7.95 -2.09 -21.28
C ASP A 171 9.06 -1.95 -20.21
N ARG A 172 10.32 -1.90 -20.63
CA ARG A 172 11.47 -1.74 -19.71
C ARG A 172 12.14 -0.41 -19.98
N VAL A 173 12.42 0.37 -18.93
CA VAL A 173 13.29 1.55 -19.02
C VAL A 173 14.60 1.24 -18.33
N VAL A 174 15.72 1.52 -19.00
CA VAL A 174 17.06 1.30 -18.46
C VAL A 174 17.73 2.65 -18.29
N ALA A 175 18.17 2.95 -17.08
CA ALA A 175 19.00 4.11 -16.75
C ALA A 175 20.39 3.65 -16.27
N THR A 176 21.44 4.28 -16.78
CA THR A 176 22.82 4.03 -16.37
C THR A 176 23.45 5.30 -15.79
N CYS A 177 24.24 5.17 -14.73
CA CYS A 177 25.04 6.26 -14.17
C CYS A 177 26.43 5.75 -13.80
N TRP A 178 27.44 6.58 -14.06
CA TRP A 178 28.82 6.35 -13.65
C TRP A 178 29.16 7.21 -12.45
N GLU A 179 29.92 6.62 -11.52
CA GLU A 179 30.46 7.29 -10.36
C GLU A 179 31.89 6.83 -10.13
N ARG A 180 32.77 7.74 -9.71
CA ARG A 180 34.15 7.38 -9.34
C ARG A 180 34.27 7.29 -7.83
N LEU A 181 34.60 6.10 -7.32
CA LEU A 181 34.85 5.84 -5.90
C LEU A 181 36.33 5.50 -5.71
N GLY A 182 37.13 6.52 -5.38
CA GLY A 182 38.59 6.36 -5.24
C GLY A 182 39.27 5.98 -6.57
N SER A 183 39.83 4.78 -6.63
CA SER A 183 40.47 4.22 -7.84
C SER A 183 39.53 3.35 -8.68
N GLU A 184 38.29 3.15 -8.23
CA GLU A 184 37.29 2.31 -8.88
C GLU A 184 36.22 3.18 -9.57
N TRP A 185 35.69 2.66 -10.66
CA TRP A 185 34.53 3.18 -11.37
C TRP A 185 33.32 2.31 -11.05
N CYS A 186 32.25 2.92 -10.61
CA CYS A 186 30.99 2.26 -10.32
C CYS A 186 29.98 2.58 -11.41
N LEU A 187 29.50 1.54 -12.09
CA LEU A 187 28.36 1.62 -12.99
C LEU A 187 27.11 1.18 -12.27
N SER A 188 26.18 2.11 -12.07
CA SER A 188 24.83 1.83 -11.61
C SER A 188 23.93 1.63 -12.82
N VAL A 189 23.22 0.49 -12.87
CA VAL A 189 22.23 0.16 -13.90
C VAL A 189 20.89 -0.05 -13.21
N THR A 190 19.91 0.79 -13.51
CA THR A 190 18.55 0.65 -13.01
C THR A 190 17.65 0.21 -14.15
N ILE A 191 16.97 -0.92 -13.98
CA ILE A 191 15.97 -1.42 -14.92
C ILE A 191 14.61 -1.31 -14.26
N THR A 192 13.72 -0.50 -14.81
CA THR A 192 12.32 -0.40 -14.38
C THR A 192 11.42 -1.17 -15.34
N GLY A 193 10.30 -1.71 -14.84
CA GLY A 193 9.39 -2.58 -15.60
C GLY A 193 8.63 -3.55 -14.69
N PRO A 194 8.07 -4.66 -15.22
CA PRO A 194 7.30 -5.64 -14.44
C PRO A 194 8.09 -6.30 -13.31
N ARG A 195 9.42 -6.36 -13.44
CA ARG A 195 10.36 -6.83 -12.42
C ARG A 195 11.49 -5.81 -12.32
N PRO A 196 11.36 -4.77 -11.48
CA PRO A 196 12.41 -3.78 -11.31
C PRO A 196 13.63 -4.43 -10.68
N CYS A 197 14.82 -4.04 -11.14
CA CYS A 197 16.08 -4.49 -10.56
C CYS A 197 17.17 -3.44 -10.73
N GLY A 198 18.00 -3.29 -9.70
CA GLY A 198 19.16 -2.41 -9.69
C GLY A 198 20.46 -3.20 -9.60
N TYR A 199 21.40 -2.92 -10.50
CA TYR A 199 22.75 -3.48 -10.48
C TYR A 199 23.77 -2.37 -10.21
N VAL A 200 24.80 -2.67 -9.43
CA VAL A 200 25.98 -1.81 -9.27
C VAL A 200 27.22 -2.65 -9.56
N LEU A 201 28.02 -2.21 -10.53
CA LEU A 201 29.24 -2.88 -10.96
C LEU A 201 30.43 -1.98 -10.62
N ALA A 202 31.29 -2.42 -9.70
CA ALA A 202 32.53 -1.73 -9.37
C ALA A 202 33.69 -2.30 -10.20
N THR A 203 34.31 -1.47 -11.03
CA THR A 203 35.36 -1.83 -11.97
C THR A 203 36.63 -1.04 -11.72
N ARG A 204 37.79 -1.64 -11.97
CA ARG A 204 39.08 -0.94 -11.84
C ARG A 204 40.05 -1.35 -12.94
N SER A 205 40.93 -0.43 -13.29
CA SER A 205 42.00 -0.72 -14.24
C SER A 205 43.06 -1.57 -13.55
N GLN A 206 43.48 -2.66 -14.20
CA GLN A 206 44.51 -3.53 -13.65
C GLN A 206 45.49 -3.97 -14.74
N LEU A 207 46.74 -4.22 -14.34
CA LEU A 207 47.76 -4.87 -15.16
C LEU A 207 47.81 -6.34 -14.75
N THR A 208 47.64 -7.26 -15.70
CA THR A 208 47.81 -8.69 -15.43
C THR A 208 49.30 -9.04 -15.27
N PRO A 209 49.65 -10.17 -14.65
CA PRO A 209 51.05 -10.64 -14.58
C PRO A 209 51.73 -10.74 -15.95
N ASN A 210 50.95 -10.98 -17.01
CA ASN A 210 51.43 -11.06 -18.39
C ASN A 210 51.61 -9.68 -19.05
N GLY A 211 51.44 -8.58 -18.32
CA GLY A 211 51.60 -7.22 -18.83
C GLY A 211 50.40 -6.68 -19.62
N ASN A 212 49.24 -7.36 -19.60
CA ASN A 212 48.05 -6.89 -20.33
C ASN A 212 47.24 -5.91 -19.47
N HIS A 213 46.83 -4.78 -20.08
CA HIS A 213 45.89 -3.86 -19.45
C HIS A 213 44.46 -4.38 -19.58
N VAL A 214 43.80 -4.55 -18.44
CA VAL A 214 42.45 -5.09 -18.34
C VAL A 214 41.58 -4.22 -17.45
N THR A 215 40.27 -4.36 -17.61
CA THR A 215 39.30 -3.80 -16.68
C THR A 215 38.77 -4.94 -15.82
N GLN A 216 39.12 -4.92 -14.54
CA GLN A 216 38.66 -5.94 -13.60
C GLN A 216 37.30 -5.53 -13.02
N LEU A 217 36.32 -6.43 -13.08
CA LEU A 217 35.12 -6.31 -12.26
C LEU A 217 35.46 -6.79 -10.83
N ALA A 218 35.56 -5.82 -9.91
CA ALA A 218 35.97 -6.04 -8.53
C ALA A 218 34.78 -6.48 -7.66
N GLN A 219 33.62 -5.82 -7.81
CA GLN A 219 32.42 -6.11 -7.05
C GLN A 219 31.17 -5.96 -7.89
N MET A 220 30.15 -6.75 -7.60
CA MET A 220 28.79 -6.57 -8.11
C MET A 220 27.80 -6.54 -6.94
N ARG A 221 26.81 -5.65 -7.02
CA ARG A 221 25.66 -5.62 -6.11
C ARG A 221 24.37 -5.70 -6.90
N VAL A 222 23.39 -6.41 -6.37
CA VAL A 222 22.02 -6.50 -6.88
C VAL A 222 21.09 -6.02 -5.78
N ASP A 223 20.29 -5.00 -6.06
CA ASP A 223 19.37 -4.36 -5.11
C ASP A 223 20.05 -4.03 -3.75
N GLY A 224 21.28 -3.52 -3.84
CA GLY A 224 22.10 -3.15 -2.68
C GLY A 224 22.84 -4.30 -1.99
N ARG A 225 22.58 -5.57 -2.35
CA ARG A 225 23.25 -6.75 -1.76
C ARG A 225 24.46 -7.15 -2.58
N ALA A 226 25.59 -7.37 -1.92
CA ALA A 226 26.81 -7.88 -2.57
C ALA A 226 26.61 -9.29 -3.10
N VAL A 227 26.96 -9.50 -4.37
CA VAL A 227 26.91 -10.81 -5.00
C VAL A 227 28.28 -11.49 -4.85
N PRO A 228 28.34 -12.74 -4.35
CA PRO A 228 29.60 -13.45 -4.26
C PRO A 228 30.21 -13.67 -5.65
N GLN A 229 31.54 -13.57 -5.75
CA GLN A 229 32.27 -13.55 -7.02
C GLN A 229 32.02 -14.80 -7.89
N GLU A 230 31.78 -15.95 -7.27
CA GLU A 230 31.44 -17.20 -7.96
C GLU A 230 30.12 -17.10 -8.74
N PHE A 231 29.12 -16.44 -8.15
CA PHE A 231 27.83 -16.19 -8.80
C PHE A 231 27.98 -15.19 -9.94
N VAL A 232 28.84 -14.16 -9.77
CA VAL A 232 29.16 -13.22 -10.86
C VAL A 232 29.76 -13.96 -12.04
N ALA A 233 30.76 -14.83 -11.80
CA ALA A 233 31.37 -15.64 -12.86
C ALA A 233 30.40 -16.62 -13.51
N ARG A 234 29.46 -17.18 -12.76
CA ARG A 234 28.37 -18.00 -13.31
C ARG A 234 27.40 -17.17 -14.15
N MET A 235 27.02 -16.00 -13.69
CA MET A 235 26.12 -15.09 -14.40
C MET A 235 26.72 -14.66 -15.74
N PHE A 236 28.00 -14.27 -15.78
CA PHE A 236 28.66 -13.92 -17.05
C PHE A 236 28.79 -15.11 -18.00
N ARG A 237 28.98 -16.34 -17.49
CA ARG A 237 28.90 -17.56 -18.31
C ARG A 237 27.50 -17.79 -18.87
N GLN A 238 26.46 -17.61 -18.06
CA GLN A 238 25.07 -17.75 -18.51
C GLN A 238 24.67 -16.65 -19.50
N LEU A 239 25.15 -15.42 -19.31
CA LEU A 239 24.98 -14.32 -20.25
C LEU A 239 25.59 -14.68 -21.61
N ARG A 240 26.81 -15.24 -21.64
CA ARG A 240 27.41 -15.76 -22.88
C ARG A 240 26.49 -16.75 -23.60
N ASP A 241 25.92 -17.70 -22.88
CA ASP A 241 25.06 -18.72 -23.48
C ASP A 241 23.74 -18.10 -24.00
N ALA A 242 23.22 -17.06 -23.33
CA ALA A 242 22.08 -16.27 -23.81
C ALA A 242 22.42 -15.33 -24.99
N PHE A 243 23.70 -15.11 -25.31
CA PHE A 243 24.16 -14.31 -26.46
C PHE A 243 24.39 -15.13 -27.74
N GLN A 244 24.14 -16.46 -27.72
CA GLN A 244 24.30 -17.34 -28.89
C GLN A 244 23.00 -17.59 -29.68
N GLU A 245 21.86 -17.10 -29.18
CA GLU A 245 20.57 -17.04 -29.89
C GLU A 245 20.38 -15.68 -30.58
#